data_AF-A0A0L8FKT3-F1
#
_entry.id   AF-A0A0L8FKT3-F1
#
_cell.length_a   1.000
_cell.length_b   1.000
_cell.length_c   1.000
_cell.angle_alpha   90.00
_cell.angle_beta   90.00
_cell.angle_gamma   90.00
#
_symmetry.space_group_name_H-M   'P 1'
#
loop_
_entity.id
_entity.type
_entity.pdbx_description
1 polymer ?
#
loop_
_entity_poly.entity_id
_entity_poly.type
_entity_poly.pdbx_seq_one_letter_code
_entity_poly.pdbx_strand_id
1 'polypeptide(L)'
;MSAGFVFRCLAMFLLLVLVLNPFGCDSLPRQPDWSDEDLARKWCQIRRGEQCCRGRNDECTVPMHGTLCYCDDFCNSTALDCCPDFWSFCMGTRPPWGYFTTTTTTTPRTDIPDEPGSGDINQCYKNGRFYDVGESVKDNCNECICQDDHPFSDHVSWSCTSHVCLMRRDMVETVNYGQYGWKASNYSFLHGLTLADGIKYRLGTFQPSNQVFSMSALKSHHEDSLPESFDSRQRWPGLISDIRDQGDCGSSWAVSTAAIASDRLAIGSNGRLVQTISPQHLLSCVGGSNNSCEGGNIDQAWGFLRRYGGVTEDCYPYQARTDQCTIPKQTSPDICPSGRVFKEHMKFKMTPPYRIRNDEHTIKKQIYENGPVQAIFNVKEDFFVYRSGVYRHVNTVSNLPQSYHQTGSHSIRIIGWGVDYSNGFRTKYWLCANSWGPNWGEKGYFRILRGENECNIESFVISAWPHLPQRIHRYQLVRKRRSLDENTVKEILFGTRNK
;
A
#
# COMPACT_ATOMS: atom_id res chain seq x y z
N MET A 1 1.68 -22.85 71.26
CA MET A 1 0.55 -23.30 70.44
C MET A 1 0.83 -22.79 69.03
N SER A 2 1.65 -23.51 68.26
CA SER A 2 1.23 -24.53 67.27
C SER A 2 0.47 -23.88 66.11
N ALA A 3 0.76 -24.07 64.82
CA ALA A 3 1.82 -24.72 64.05
C ALA A 3 1.55 -24.34 62.58
N GLY A 4 2.55 -24.02 61.76
CA GLY A 4 2.89 -24.78 60.55
C GLY A 4 2.25 -24.22 59.25
N PHE A 5 2.88 -24.22 58.07
CA PHE A 5 4.19 -24.69 57.62
C PHE A 5 4.41 -24.05 56.23
N VAL A 6 5.44 -23.20 56.08
CA VAL A 6 6.02 -22.85 54.76
C VAL A 6 7.25 -23.74 54.61
N PHE A 7 7.25 -24.59 53.60
CA PHE A 7 8.29 -25.59 53.38
C PHE A 7 9.58 -24.95 52.82
N ARG A 8 10.69 -25.51 53.27
CA ARG A 8 12.07 -25.09 53.11
C ARG A 8 12.68 -25.48 51.76
N CYS A 9 13.67 -24.68 51.36
CA CYS A 9 14.99 -24.98 50.77
C CYS A 9 15.18 -26.23 49.91
N LEU A 10 15.86 -26.05 48.77
CA LEU A 10 17.20 -26.62 48.56
C LEU A 10 17.89 -26.01 47.32
N ALA A 11 18.99 -25.31 47.59
CA ALA A 11 20.05 -25.03 46.64
C ALA A 11 21.19 -26.03 46.87
N MET A 12 22.03 -26.21 45.83
CA MET A 12 23.21 -27.08 45.70
C MET A 12 22.95 -28.52 45.21
N PHE A 13 23.21 -28.73 43.92
CA PHE A 13 24.18 -29.74 43.48
C PHE A 13 24.94 -29.21 42.24
N LEU A 14 26.26 -29.15 42.36
CA LEU A 14 27.22 -28.79 41.31
C LEU A 14 27.72 -30.04 40.56
N LEU A 15 28.06 -29.82 39.29
CA LEU A 15 29.19 -30.39 38.50
C LEU A 15 29.12 -31.81 37.88
N LEU A 16 29.45 -31.78 36.58
CA LEU A 16 30.01 -32.81 35.69
C LEU A 16 29.11 -33.98 35.25
N VAL A 17 28.70 -33.98 33.97
CA VAL A 17 29.35 -34.77 32.90
C VAL A 17 29.19 -34.03 31.56
N LEU A 18 30.34 -33.67 30.96
CA LEU A 18 30.51 -33.26 29.58
C LEU A 18 30.43 -34.47 28.64
N VAL A 19 30.21 -34.18 27.36
CA VAL A 19 30.41 -35.04 26.17
C VAL A 19 29.18 -35.89 25.77
N LEU A 20 28.38 -35.38 24.82
CA LEU A 20 28.37 -35.87 23.44
C LEU A 20 27.34 -35.11 22.57
N ASN A 21 27.90 -34.50 21.54
CA ASN A 21 27.37 -34.15 20.23
C ASN A 21 26.52 -32.89 19.97
N PRO A 22 27.01 -32.02 19.06
CA PRO A 22 26.33 -30.85 18.54
C PRO A 22 25.57 -31.18 17.25
N PHE A 23 24.31 -30.77 17.16
CA PHE A 23 23.60 -30.56 15.90
C PHE A 23 22.70 -29.35 16.20
N GLY A 24 23.08 -28.13 15.82
CA GLY A 24 23.04 -27.71 14.42
C GLY A 24 21.59 -27.53 14.05
N CYS A 25 21.00 -26.35 14.27
CA CYS A 25 19.76 -26.02 13.58
C CYS A 25 20.11 -26.01 12.09
N ASP A 26 19.60 -27.02 11.39
CA ASP A 26 19.87 -27.32 10.00
C ASP A 26 19.79 -26.07 9.14
N SER A 27 20.97 -25.63 8.71
CA SER A 27 21.13 -24.93 7.46
C SER A 27 20.37 -25.73 6.40
N LEU A 28 19.34 -25.15 5.79
CA LEU A 28 18.83 -25.64 4.51
C LEU A 28 20.06 -25.88 3.63
N PRO A 29 20.20 -27.06 2.98
CA PRO A 29 21.38 -27.36 2.18
C PRO A 29 21.59 -26.20 1.22
N ARG A 30 22.80 -25.63 1.28
CA ARG A 30 23.22 -24.52 0.43
C ARG A 30 22.88 -24.90 -1.01
N GLN A 31 22.08 -24.07 -1.68
CA GLN A 31 21.70 -24.34 -3.07
C GLN A 31 22.98 -24.51 -3.89
N PRO A 32 23.10 -25.58 -4.71
CA PRO A 32 24.15 -25.63 -5.71
C PRO A 32 23.92 -24.49 -6.69
N ASP A 33 24.96 -23.72 -6.98
CA ASP A 33 24.92 -22.56 -7.88
C ASP A 33 24.90 -23.06 -9.33
N TRP A 34 23.71 -23.42 -9.82
CA TRP A 34 23.50 -23.85 -11.19
C TRP A 34 23.41 -22.65 -12.12
N SER A 35 24.17 -22.66 -13.21
CA SER A 35 23.95 -21.71 -14.29
C SER A 35 22.62 -22.01 -15.00
N ASP A 36 22.08 -21.02 -15.73
CA ASP A 36 20.87 -21.23 -16.55
C ASP A 36 21.09 -22.31 -17.63
N GLU A 37 22.33 -22.50 -18.09
CA GLU A 37 22.71 -23.59 -19.00
C GLU A 37 22.65 -24.96 -18.32
N ASP A 38 23.05 -25.06 -17.05
CA ASP A 38 22.99 -26.29 -16.27
C ASP A 38 21.54 -26.71 -16.00
N LEU A 39 20.66 -25.74 -15.74
CA LEU A 39 19.23 -25.96 -15.53
C LEU A 39 18.49 -26.36 -16.82
N ALA A 40 18.97 -25.93 -17.99
CA ALA A 40 18.36 -26.22 -19.28
C ALA A 40 18.76 -27.61 -19.84
N ARG A 41 19.90 -28.16 -19.41
CA ARG A 41 20.39 -29.48 -19.83
C ARG A 41 19.69 -30.62 -19.09
N LYS A 42 19.59 -31.76 -19.76
CA LYS A 42 18.89 -32.96 -19.28
C LYS A 42 19.87 -34.04 -18.83
N TRP A 43 20.57 -33.81 -17.73
CA TRP A 43 21.70 -34.62 -17.27
C TRP A 43 21.33 -36.07 -16.98
N CYS A 44 20.37 -36.33 -16.09
CA CYS A 44 19.94 -37.69 -15.78
C CYS A 44 19.25 -38.35 -16.98
N GLN A 45 18.56 -37.56 -17.81
CA GLN A 45 17.88 -38.10 -19.00
C GLN A 45 18.85 -38.62 -20.08
N ILE A 46 20.05 -38.03 -20.21
CA ILE A 46 21.02 -38.42 -21.25
C ILE A 46 22.05 -39.46 -20.77
N ARG A 47 21.96 -39.92 -19.52
CA ARG A 47 22.87 -40.93 -18.96
C ARG A 47 22.76 -42.26 -19.72
N ARG A 48 23.90 -42.85 -20.09
CA ARG A 48 23.97 -44.19 -20.70
C ARG A 48 23.93 -45.26 -19.60
N GLY A 49 22.81 -45.99 -19.47
CA GLY A 49 22.60 -47.03 -18.46
C GLY A 49 21.20 -46.96 -17.85
N GLU A 50 21.02 -47.43 -16.60
CA GLU A 50 19.80 -47.13 -15.84
C GLU A 50 19.67 -45.62 -15.65
N GLN A 51 18.54 -45.06 -16.05
CA GLN A 51 18.34 -43.60 -16.10
C GLN A 51 18.33 -42.96 -14.69
N CYS A 52 17.82 -43.68 -13.69
CA CYS A 52 17.79 -43.27 -12.28
C CYS A 52 18.04 -44.49 -11.40
N CYS A 53 18.99 -44.41 -10.47
CA CYS A 53 19.42 -45.57 -9.67
C CYS A 53 18.76 -45.59 -8.29
N ARG A 54 18.44 -46.80 -7.79
CA ARG A 54 17.85 -46.97 -6.46
C ARG A 54 18.90 -46.96 -5.36
N GLY A 55 18.59 -46.26 -4.27
CA GLY A 55 19.51 -46.05 -3.14
C GLY A 55 20.73 -45.22 -3.56
N ARG A 56 21.72 -45.09 -2.67
CA ARG A 56 22.98 -44.42 -2.99
C ARG A 56 23.83 -45.30 -3.90
N ASN A 57 24.23 -44.79 -5.07
CA ASN A 57 25.07 -45.51 -6.01
C ASN A 57 26.10 -44.57 -6.62
N ASP A 58 27.36 -44.70 -6.19
CA ASP A 58 28.44 -43.79 -6.60
C ASP A 58 28.78 -43.90 -8.11
N GLU A 59 28.35 -44.97 -8.81
CA GLU A 59 28.47 -45.10 -10.27
C GLU A 59 27.31 -44.41 -11.01
N CYS A 60 26.29 -43.91 -10.30
CA CYS A 60 25.11 -43.24 -10.86
C CYS A 60 25.33 -41.75 -11.11
N THR A 61 26.38 -41.43 -11.87
CA THR A 61 26.84 -40.06 -12.07
C THR A 61 26.85 -39.62 -13.53
N VAL A 62 26.86 -38.29 -13.75
CA VAL A 62 27.00 -37.62 -15.04
C VAL A 62 28.08 -36.53 -14.93
N PRO A 63 29.04 -36.45 -15.88
CA PRO A 63 30.05 -35.39 -15.87
C PRO A 63 29.44 -34.02 -16.16
N MET A 64 29.76 -33.02 -15.34
CA MET A 64 29.26 -31.66 -15.46
C MET A 64 30.34 -30.68 -14.98
N HIS A 65 30.78 -29.78 -15.87
CA HIS A 65 31.81 -28.75 -15.59
C HIS A 65 33.05 -29.23 -14.83
N GLY A 66 33.58 -30.42 -15.17
CA GLY A 66 34.80 -30.97 -14.56
C GLY A 66 34.58 -31.67 -13.21
N THR A 67 33.33 -31.76 -12.73
CA THR A 67 32.91 -32.59 -11.61
C THR A 67 31.85 -33.63 -12.04
N LEU A 68 31.34 -34.41 -11.10
CA LEU A 68 30.26 -35.39 -11.28
C LEU A 68 29.00 -34.90 -10.54
N CYS A 69 27.84 -34.99 -11.19
CA CYS A 69 26.53 -34.88 -10.53
C CYS A 69 25.87 -36.27 -10.44
N TYR A 70 24.99 -36.49 -9.47
CA TYR A 70 24.37 -37.79 -9.18
C TYR A 70 22.89 -37.85 -9.59
N CYS A 71 22.45 -39.03 -10.04
CA CYS A 71 21.09 -39.35 -10.49
C CYS A 71 20.46 -40.51 -9.69
N ASP A 72 20.81 -40.65 -8.42
CA ASP A 72 20.33 -41.73 -7.55
C ASP A 72 19.45 -41.23 -6.40
N ASP A 73 18.69 -42.14 -5.78
CA ASP A 73 17.69 -41.79 -4.74
C ASP A 73 18.29 -41.10 -3.51
N PHE A 74 19.62 -41.13 -3.29
CA PHE A 74 20.25 -40.39 -2.20
C PHE A 74 19.99 -38.88 -2.33
N CYS A 75 19.81 -38.40 -3.57
CA CYS A 75 19.42 -37.04 -3.87
C CYS A 75 18.10 -36.61 -3.23
N ASN A 76 17.17 -37.53 -2.99
CA ASN A 76 15.94 -37.23 -2.27
C ASN A 76 16.19 -36.79 -0.81
N SER A 77 17.33 -37.19 -0.22
CA SER A 77 17.72 -36.86 1.16
C SER A 77 18.82 -35.79 1.26
N THR A 78 19.57 -35.53 0.19
CA THR A 78 20.70 -34.57 0.16
C THR A 78 20.77 -33.83 -1.18
N ALA A 79 20.81 -32.49 -1.18
CA ALA A 79 20.75 -31.71 -2.43
C ALA A 79 22.12 -31.30 -3.02
N LEU A 80 23.23 -31.60 -2.34
CA LEU A 80 24.49 -30.87 -2.57
C LEU A 80 25.24 -31.24 -3.88
N ASP A 81 25.03 -32.46 -4.42
CA ASP A 81 25.76 -32.96 -5.60
C ASP A 81 24.83 -33.55 -6.68
N CYS A 82 23.54 -33.25 -6.61
CA CYS A 82 22.54 -33.87 -7.46
C CYS A 82 22.39 -33.18 -8.80
N CYS A 83 22.21 -33.94 -9.88
CA CYS A 83 22.03 -33.33 -11.19
C CYS A 83 20.77 -32.42 -11.20
N PRO A 84 20.82 -31.28 -11.90
CA PRO A 84 19.72 -30.29 -11.94
C PRO A 84 18.34 -30.87 -12.27
N ASP A 85 18.28 -31.89 -13.13
CA ASP A 85 17.04 -32.52 -13.58
C ASP A 85 16.63 -33.75 -12.76
N PHE A 86 17.33 -34.11 -11.67
CA PHE A 86 17.00 -35.31 -10.89
C PHE A 86 15.56 -35.31 -10.37
N TRP A 87 15.08 -34.21 -9.77
CA TRP A 87 13.73 -34.17 -9.20
C TRP A 87 12.66 -34.25 -10.29
N SER A 88 12.84 -33.53 -11.38
CA SER A 88 11.87 -33.50 -12.47
C SER A 88 11.85 -34.80 -13.27
N PHE A 89 13.00 -35.44 -13.47
CA PHE A 89 13.13 -36.64 -14.29
C PHE A 89 13.04 -37.95 -13.49
N CYS A 90 13.79 -38.08 -12.38
CA CYS A 90 13.82 -39.30 -11.58
C CYS A 90 12.69 -39.39 -10.56
N MET A 91 12.30 -38.28 -9.93
CA MET A 91 11.24 -38.26 -8.91
C MET A 91 9.87 -37.81 -9.46
N GLY A 92 9.83 -37.22 -10.67
CA GLY A 92 8.60 -36.66 -11.24
C GLY A 92 8.01 -35.51 -10.42
N THR A 93 8.83 -34.82 -9.62
CA THR A 93 8.41 -33.75 -8.71
C THR A 93 9.29 -32.51 -8.88
N ARG A 94 8.91 -31.37 -8.30
CA ARG A 94 9.80 -30.19 -8.25
C ARG A 94 10.78 -30.34 -7.07
N PRO A 95 11.99 -29.78 -7.17
CA PRO A 95 12.91 -29.75 -6.03
C PRO A 95 12.25 -29.10 -4.81
N PRO A 96 12.45 -29.63 -3.59
CA PRO A 96 11.90 -29.05 -2.36
C PRO A 96 12.46 -27.65 -2.07
N TRP A 97 13.56 -27.27 -2.74
CA TRP A 97 14.17 -25.94 -2.70
C TRP A 97 13.82 -25.21 -4.01
N GLY A 98 12.88 -24.27 -3.94
CA GLY A 98 12.25 -23.68 -5.11
C GLY A 98 13.23 -23.00 -6.09
N TYR A 99 13.31 -23.54 -7.30
CA TYR A 99 13.73 -22.79 -8.48
C TYR A 99 12.49 -22.39 -9.29
N PHE A 100 12.37 -21.10 -9.56
CA PHE A 100 11.45 -20.55 -10.55
C PHE A 100 12.12 -20.65 -11.93
N THR A 101 11.65 -21.57 -12.76
CA THR A 101 11.73 -21.40 -14.22
C THR A 101 10.31 -21.52 -14.76
N THR A 102 9.86 -20.44 -15.40
CA THR A 102 8.62 -20.37 -16.16
C THR A 102 8.63 -21.44 -17.25
N THR A 103 7.81 -22.48 -17.10
CA THR A 103 7.43 -23.36 -18.21
C THR A 103 5.96 -23.16 -18.51
N THR A 104 5.70 -22.38 -19.54
CA THR A 104 4.44 -22.37 -20.29
C THR A 104 4.19 -23.77 -20.82
N THR A 105 2.98 -24.25 -20.59
CA THR A 105 2.42 -25.51 -21.07
C THR A 105 2.57 -25.63 -22.59
N THR A 106 3.31 -26.63 -23.07
CA THR A 106 3.21 -27.09 -24.47
C THR A 106 2.60 -28.49 -24.51
N THR A 107 1.34 -28.55 -24.94
CA THR A 107 0.76 -29.75 -25.54
C THR A 107 1.40 -29.99 -26.92
N PRO A 108 1.53 -31.25 -27.37
CA PRO A 108 2.32 -31.60 -28.54
C PRO A 108 1.55 -31.25 -29.81
N ARG A 109 2.16 -30.43 -30.67
CA ARG A 109 1.74 -30.27 -32.06
C ARG A 109 2.89 -30.78 -32.93
N THR A 110 2.67 -31.95 -33.49
CA THR A 110 3.41 -32.46 -34.64
C THR A 110 3.23 -31.51 -35.82
N ASP A 111 4.28 -31.42 -36.63
CA ASP A 111 4.30 -30.92 -38.01
C ASP A 111 4.24 -29.40 -38.21
N ILE A 112 5.39 -28.73 -38.07
CA ILE A 112 5.78 -27.54 -38.85
C ILE A 112 7.24 -27.73 -39.32
N PRO A 113 7.57 -27.45 -40.59
CA PRO A 113 8.86 -27.80 -41.20
C PRO A 113 10.00 -26.94 -40.63
N ASP A 114 11.22 -27.49 -40.72
CA ASP A 114 12.50 -26.82 -40.47
C ASP A 114 12.45 -25.31 -40.78
N GLU A 115 12.57 -24.47 -39.74
CA GLU A 115 12.69 -23.02 -39.93
C GLU A 115 14.08 -22.65 -40.47
N PRO A 116 14.16 -21.65 -41.37
CA PRO A 116 15.35 -21.33 -42.12
C PRO A 116 16.44 -20.74 -41.21
N GLY A 117 17.68 -21.04 -41.56
CA GLY A 117 18.88 -20.70 -40.78
C GLY A 117 19.02 -19.22 -40.39
N SER A 118 19.76 -19.03 -39.30
CA SER A 118 20.41 -17.79 -38.88
C SER A 118 19.58 -16.51 -39.09
N GLY A 119 18.74 -16.17 -38.11
CA GLY A 119 18.45 -14.76 -37.88
C GLY A 119 19.77 -14.00 -37.71
N ASP A 120 19.90 -12.84 -38.32
CA ASP A 120 21.13 -12.05 -38.36
C ASP A 120 21.79 -12.01 -36.98
N ILE A 121 23.09 -12.29 -36.95
CA ILE A 121 23.93 -12.45 -35.74
C ILE A 121 24.03 -11.16 -34.89
N ASN A 122 23.29 -10.12 -35.28
CA ASN A 122 23.34 -8.75 -34.77
C ASN A 122 21.95 -8.23 -34.31
N GLN A 123 20.98 -9.09 -34.03
CA GLN A 123 19.65 -8.66 -33.57
C GLN A 123 19.22 -9.24 -32.22
N CYS A 124 18.70 -8.40 -31.34
CA CYS A 124 18.11 -8.83 -30.08
C CYS A 124 16.65 -9.25 -30.30
N TYR A 125 16.22 -10.35 -29.66
CA TYR A 125 14.84 -10.80 -29.71
C TYR A 125 14.09 -10.48 -28.40
N LYS A 126 12.89 -9.90 -28.48
CA LYS A 126 12.01 -9.69 -27.33
C LYS A 126 10.54 -9.64 -27.74
N ASN A 127 9.67 -10.29 -26.96
CA ASN A 127 8.21 -10.28 -27.15
C ASN A 127 7.72 -10.61 -28.58
N GLY A 128 8.36 -11.56 -29.26
CA GLY A 128 7.95 -11.95 -30.62
C GLY A 128 8.55 -11.10 -31.75
N ARG A 129 9.44 -10.15 -31.45
CA ARG A 129 10.03 -9.21 -32.42
C ARG A 129 11.56 -9.17 -32.30
N PHE A 130 12.23 -9.02 -33.45
CA PHE A 130 13.67 -8.75 -33.56
C PHE A 130 13.95 -7.25 -33.58
N TYR A 131 15.06 -6.86 -32.98
CA TYR A 131 15.50 -5.48 -32.78
C TYR A 131 16.96 -5.34 -33.21
N ASP A 132 17.26 -4.31 -33.99
CA ASP A 132 18.63 -4.02 -34.45
C ASP A 132 19.48 -3.45 -33.30
N VAL A 133 20.81 -3.59 -33.39
CA VAL A 133 21.74 -2.93 -32.44
C VAL A 133 21.47 -1.43 -32.38
N GLY A 134 21.36 -0.91 -31.16
CA GLY A 134 21.02 0.48 -30.88
C GLY A 134 19.52 0.75 -30.75
N GLU A 135 18.65 -0.18 -31.15
CA GLU A 135 17.21 -0.05 -30.88
C GLU A 135 16.95 -0.24 -29.38
N SER A 136 16.03 0.57 -28.85
CA SER A 136 15.61 0.52 -27.46
C SER A 136 14.14 0.12 -27.31
N VAL A 137 13.86 -0.59 -26.21
CA VAL A 137 12.53 -0.98 -25.81
C VAL A 137 12.31 -0.62 -24.35
N LYS A 138 11.09 -0.19 -24.03
CA LYS A 138 10.69 0.04 -22.65
C LYS A 138 10.14 -1.25 -22.05
N ASP A 139 10.83 -1.76 -21.05
CA ASP A 139 10.40 -2.92 -20.26
C ASP A 139 9.95 -2.45 -18.87
N ASN A 140 8.63 -2.30 -18.71
CA ASN A 140 8.03 -1.66 -17.56
C ASN A 140 8.63 -0.26 -17.31
N CYS A 141 9.40 -0.07 -16.24
CA CYS A 141 10.05 1.20 -15.91
C CYS A 141 11.50 1.29 -16.43
N ASN A 142 12.03 0.18 -16.95
CA ASN A 142 13.40 0.10 -17.41
C ASN A 142 13.50 0.32 -18.93
N GLU A 143 14.59 0.92 -19.35
CA GLU A 143 14.93 1.08 -20.76
C GLU A 143 16.00 0.05 -21.10
N CYS A 144 15.73 -0.76 -22.12
CA CYS A 144 16.61 -1.81 -22.60
C CYS A 144 17.08 -1.48 -24.01
N ILE A 145 18.39 -1.45 -24.21
CA ILE A 145 19.00 -1.17 -25.51
C ILE A 145 19.66 -2.45 -26.01
N CYS A 146 19.42 -2.80 -27.27
CA CYS A 146 20.13 -3.91 -27.92
C CYS A 146 21.58 -3.49 -28.15
N GLN A 147 22.53 -4.18 -27.54
CA GLN A 147 23.96 -3.85 -27.59
C GLN A 147 24.77 -5.03 -28.09
N ASP A 148 25.90 -4.72 -28.71
CA ASP A 148 26.89 -5.68 -29.16
C ASP A 148 27.86 -5.99 -28.02
N ASP A 149 27.87 -7.24 -27.54
CA ASP A 149 28.73 -7.67 -26.44
C ASP A 149 30.13 -7.98 -26.99
N HIS A 150 30.98 -6.95 -26.98
CA HIS A 150 32.40 -6.98 -27.30
C HIS A 150 32.81 -7.21 -28.77
N PRO A 151 33.92 -6.57 -29.22
CA PRO A 151 34.37 -6.60 -30.62
C PRO A 151 34.94 -7.96 -31.09
N PHE A 152 34.79 -9.03 -30.31
CA PHE A 152 35.33 -10.37 -30.60
C PHE A 152 34.29 -11.48 -30.47
N SER A 153 33.02 -11.17 -30.21
CA SER A 153 31.94 -12.16 -30.20
C SER A 153 30.77 -11.66 -31.05
N ASP A 154 30.21 -12.52 -31.90
CA ASP A 154 29.01 -12.22 -32.68
C ASP A 154 27.74 -12.35 -31.80
N HIS A 155 27.78 -11.82 -30.58
CA HIS A 155 26.68 -11.93 -29.62
C HIS A 155 26.14 -10.56 -29.26
N VAL A 156 24.86 -10.35 -29.55
CA VAL A 156 24.10 -9.19 -29.11
C VAL A 156 23.26 -9.52 -27.89
N SER A 157 23.17 -8.59 -26.94
CA SER A 157 22.39 -8.75 -25.72
C SER A 157 21.62 -7.48 -25.34
N TRP A 158 20.67 -7.65 -24.43
CA TRP A 158 19.92 -6.52 -23.87
C TRP A 158 20.69 -5.90 -22.71
N SER A 159 21.07 -4.63 -22.87
CA SER A 159 21.57 -3.80 -21.79
C SER A 159 20.42 -2.96 -21.24
N CYS A 160 19.92 -3.33 -20.06
CA CYS A 160 18.78 -2.67 -19.43
C CYS A 160 19.18 -1.84 -18.21
N THR A 161 18.50 -0.72 -18.00
CA THR A 161 18.51 -0.06 -16.69
C THR A 161 17.91 -0.98 -15.62
N SER A 162 18.36 -0.84 -14.37
CA SER A 162 18.01 -1.73 -13.25
C SER A 162 17.23 -1.01 -12.15
N HIS A 163 16.28 -0.16 -12.54
CA HIS A 163 15.41 0.51 -11.58
C HIS A 163 14.38 -0.47 -10.99
N VAL A 164 14.07 -0.27 -9.71
CA VAL A 164 12.96 -0.96 -9.06
C VAL A 164 11.66 -0.37 -9.59
N CYS A 165 10.91 -1.13 -10.37
CA CYS A 165 9.62 -0.66 -10.88
C CYS A 165 8.56 -0.65 -9.78
N LEU A 166 7.61 0.29 -9.87
CA LEU A 166 6.51 0.42 -8.93
C LEU A 166 5.54 -0.76 -9.04
N MET A 167 5.14 -1.08 -10.28
CA MET A 167 4.23 -2.17 -10.58
C MET A 167 5.02 -3.41 -10.96
N ARG A 168 5.25 -4.30 -9.99
CA ARG A 168 6.00 -5.55 -10.23
C ARG A 168 5.09 -6.77 -10.19
N ARG A 169 5.26 -7.65 -11.17
CA ARG A 169 4.40 -8.83 -11.36
C ARG A 169 4.60 -9.85 -10.25
N ASP A 170 5.84 -10.09 -9.86
CA ASP A 170 6.25 -10.96 -8.74
C ASP A 170 5.54 -10.56 -7.43
N MET A 171 5.44 -9.27 -7.13
CA MET A 171 4.74 -8.75 -5.95
C MET A 171 3.25 -9.07 -6.00
N VAL A 172 2.59 -8.79 -7.14
CA VAL A 172 1.16 -9.05 -7.33
C VAL A 172 0.85 -10.54 -7.17
N GLU A 173 1.68 -11.40 -7.78
CA GLU A 173 1.52 -12.85 -7.70
C GLU A 173 1.76 -13.37 -6.27
N THR A 174 2.81 -12.89 -5.60
CA THR A 174 3.14 -13.27 -4.21
C THR A 174 2.01 -12.93 -3.24
N VAL A 175 1.46 -11.72 -3.32
CA VAL A 175 0.34 -11.30 -2.47
C VAL A 175 -0.91 -12.14 -2.77
N ASN A 176 -1.20 -12.40 -4.05
CA ASN A 176 -2.42 -13.11 -4.43
C ASN A 176 -2.38 -14.62 -4.15
N TYR A 177 -1.20 -15.22 -4.20
CA TYR A 177 -0.95 -16.61 -3.83
C TYR A 177 -1.00 -16.80 -2.31
N GLY A 178 -0.49 -15.83 -1.54
CA GLY A 178 -0.56 -15.84 -0.10
C GLY A 178 -1.98 -15.66 0.44
N GLN A 179 -2.22 -16.16 1.65
CA GLN A 179 -3.50 -16.02 2.37
C GLN A 179 -3.49 -14.82 3.32
N TYR A 180 -3.22 -13.62 2.80
CA TYR A 180 -3.02 -12.41 3.62
C TYR A 180 -4.32 -11.63 3.93
N GLY A 181 -5.47 -12.03 3.40
CA GLY A 181 -6.76 -11.36 3.62
C GLY A 181 -7.03 -10.14 2.72
N TRP A 182 -6.15 -9.88 1.76
CA TRP A 182 -6.33 -8.87 0.72
C TRP A 182 -5.76 -9.35 -0.62
N LYS A 183 -6.11 -8.66 -1.71
CA LYS A 183 -5.71 -8.98 -3.08
C LYS A 183 -4.99 -7.81 -3.74
N ALA A 184 -4.05 -8.14 -4.61
CA ALA A 184 -3.27 -7.20 -5.40
C ALA A 184 -3.67 -7.21 -6.87
N SER A 185 -3.46 -6.10 -7.58
CA SER A 185 -3.73 -5.95 -9.01
C SER A 185 -2.70 -5.04 -9.67
N ASN A 186 -2.54 -5.19 -10.99
CA ASN A 186 -1.82 -4.21 -11.80
C ASN A 186 -2.73 -3.00 -12.11
N TYR A 187 -2.10 -1.84 -12.38
CA TYR A 187 -2.72 -0.56 -12.69
C TYR A 187 -1.94 0.12 -13.81
N SER A 188 -2.58 0.35 -14.96
CA SER A 188 -1.94 0.92 -16.14
C SER A 188 -1.36 2.33 -15.89
N PHE A 189 -2.05 3.16 -15.10
CA PHE A 189 -1.61 4.51 -14.76
C PHE A 189 -0.43 4.56 -13.75
N LEU A 190 -0.03 3.41 -13.19
CA LEU A 190 1.17 3.25 -12.36
C LEU A 190 2.27 2.47 -13.09
N HIS A 191 1.94 1.85 -14.22
CA HIS A 191 2.87 1.04 -14.99
C HIS A 191 3.94 1.92 -15.65
N GLY A 192 5.20 1.47 -15.61
CA GLY A 192 6.33 2.22 -16.14
C GLY A 192 6.88 3.32 -15.23
N LEU A 193 6.33 3.49 -14.02
CA LEU A 193 6.93 4.30 -12.96
C LEU A 193 7.93 3.47 -12.16
N THR A 194 9.01 4.09 -11.70
CA THR A 194 9.88 3.50 -10.68
C THR A 194 9.23 3.56 -9.31
N LEU A 195 9.68 2.76 -8.35
CA LEU A 195 9.24 2.83 -6.95
C LEU A 195 9.51 4.22 -6.35
N ALA A 196 10.65 4.82 -6.73
CA ALA A 196 10.99 6.18 -6.33
C ALA A 196 10.01 7.22 -6.91
N ASP A 197 9.60 7.07 -8.17
CA ASP A 197 8.55 7.92 -8.77
C ASP A 197 7.21 7.73 -8.06
N GLY A 198 6.83 6.50 -7.73
CA GLY A 198 5.62 6.22 -6.95
C GLY A 198 5.64 6.95 -5.60
N ILE A 199 6.76 6.91 -4.89
CA ILE A 199 6.94 7.62 -3.62
C ILE A 199 6.87 9.13 -3.82
N LYS A 200 7.54 9.66 -4.83
CA LYS A 200 7.58 11.09 -5.11
C LYS A 200 6.23 11.66 -5.53
N TYR A 201 5.50 10.96 -6.40
CA TYR A 201 4.31 11.50 -7.06
C TYR A 201 3.00 11.11 -6.38
N ARG A 202 2.94 9.94 -5.73
CA ARG A 202 1.71 9.46 -5.08
C ARG A 202 1.70 9.73 -3.59
N LEU A 203 2.87 9.87 -2.97
CA LEU A 203 3.02 10.28 -1.58
C LEU A 203 3.47 11.75 -1.53
N GLY A 204 3.54 12.35 -0.35
CA GLY A 204 3.89 13.77 -0.25
C GLY A 204 3.37 14.44 1.01
N THR A 205 2.99 13.66 2.01
CA THR A 205 2.71 14.23 3.33
C THR A 205 3.97 14.13 4.16
N PHE A 206 4.48 15.24 4.65
CA PHE A 206 5.59 15.21 5.60
C PHE A 206 5.11 14.76 6.97
N GLN A 207 5.96 14.01 7.67
CA GLN A 207 5.68 13.59 9.03
C GLN A 207 5.56 14.82 9.93
N PRO A 208 4.54 14.88 10.82
CA PRO A 208 4.40 16.01 11.72
C PRO A 208 5.64 16.16 12.62
N SER A 209 5.96 17.40 13.00
CA SER A 209 7.03 17.64 13.97
C SER A 209 6.67 17.12 15.36
N ASN A 210 7.66 16.92 16.23
CA ASN A 210 7.43 16.50 17.63
C ASN A 210 6.47 17.45 18.38
N GLN A 211 6.48 18.75 18.05
CA GLN A 211 5.57 19.74 18.62
C GLN A 211 4.13 19.54 18.16
N VAL A 212 3.93 19.18 16.89
CA VAL A 212 2.60 18.90 16.33
C VAL A 212 2.09 17.55 16.87
N PHE A 213 2.96 16.55 17.00
CA PHE A 213 2.63 15.28 17.63
C PHE A 213 2.18 15.43 19.09
N SER A 214 2.75 16.39 19.83
CA SER A 214 2.43 16.64 21.25
C SER A 214 1.25 17.59 21.49
N MET A 215 0.54 18.02 20.42
CA MET A 215 -0.70 18.78 20.55
C MET A 215 -1.71 18.05 21.45
N SER A 216 -2.46 18.84 22.24
CA SER A 216 -3.51 18.30 23.10
C SER A 216 -4.51 17.49 22.27
N ALA A 217 -4.67 16.22 22.63
CA ALA A 217 -5.58 15.32 21.95
C ALA A 217 -6.98 15.41 22.56
N LEU A 218 -7.98 15.52 21.70
CA LEU A 218 -9.38 15.37 22.08
C LEU A 218 -9.59 13.96 22.64
N LYS A 219 -10.17 13.87 23.83
CA LYS A 219 -10.54 12.62 24.49
C LYS A 219 -12.05 12.44 24.41
N SER A 220 -12.50 11.20 24.32
CA SER A 220 -13.92 10.86 24.45
C SER A 220 -14.16 9.95 25.65
N HIS A 221 -15.32 10.10 26.29
CA HIS A 221 -15.82 9.15 27.29
C HIS A 221 -16.26 7.86 26.58
N HIS A 222 -15.89 6.71 27.16
CA HIS A 222 -16.13 5.36 26.61
C HIS A 222 -17.56 4.82 26.84
N GLU A 223 -18.49 5.65 27.29
CA GLU A 223 -19.84 5.22 27.68
C GLU A 223 -20.80 5.07 26.48
N ASP A 224 -20.43 5.56 25.29
CA ASP A 224 -21.28 5.48 24.11
C ASP A 224 -21.08 4.19 23.32
N SER A 225 -22.13 3.38 23.18
CA SER A 225 -22.11 2.21 22.31
C SER A 225 -22.11 2.64 20.83
N LEU A 226 -20.99 2.44 20.14
CA LEU A 226 -20.86 2.70 18.70
C LEU A 226 -21.19 1.43 17.88
N PRO A 227 -21.77 1.55 16.68
CA PRO A 227 -22.11 0.39 15.86
C PRO A 227 -20.87 -0.41 15.43
N GLU A 228 -21.06 -1.69 15.10
CA GLU A 228 -19.98 -2.56 14.63
C GLU A 228 -19.39 -2.07 13.30
N SER A 229 -20.23 -1.53 12.42
CA SER A 229 -19.85 -0.94 11.14
C SER A 229 -20.49 0.44 10.95
N PHE A 230 -19.78 1.33 10.27
CA PHE A 230 -20.25 2.68 9.96
C PHE A 230 -19.60 3.18 8.67
N ASP A 231 -20.39 3.88 7.85
CA ASP A 231 -19.94 4.53 6.63
C ASP A 231 -20.54 5.94 6.56
N SER A 232 -19.68 6.96 6.57
CA SER A 232 -20.10 8.37 6.49
C SER A 232 -20.97 8.66 5.26
N ARG A 233 -20.77 7.94 4.14
CA ARG A 233 -21.53 8.13 2.89
C ARG A 233 -22.98 7.70 3.05
N GLN A 234 -23.23 6.68 3.87
CA GLN A 234 -24.58 6.22 4.19
C GLN A 234 -25.25 7.14 5.22
N ARG A 235 -24.48 7.62 6.20
CA ARG A 235 -24.97 8.53 7.25
C ARG A 235 -25.33 9.91 6.71
N TRP A 236 -24.53 10.42 5.78
CA TRP A 236 -24.69 11.74 5.17
C TRP A 236 -24.61 11.68 3.63
N PRO A 237 -25.65 11.13 2.96
CA PRO A 237 -25.65 10.99 1.51
C PRO A 237 -25.49 12.35 0.82
N GLY A 238 -24.58 12.42 -0.16
CA GLY A 238 -24.29 13.63 -0.93
C GLY A 238 -23.51 14.72 -0.17
N LEU A 239 -23.11 14.49 1.09
CA LEU A 239 -22.31 15.44 1.88
C LEU A 239 -20.85 15.01 2.06
N ILE A 240 -20.49 13.82 1.57
CA ILE A 240 -19.12 13.31 1.58
C ILE A 240 -18.55 13.44 0.17
N SER A 241 -17.41 14.12 0.06
CA SER A 241 -16.73 14.36 -1.21
C SER A 241 -16.30 13.05 -1.85
N ASP A 242 -16.46 12.96 -3.17
CA ASP A 242 -16.04 11.83 -3.98
C ASP A 242 -14.53 11.58 -3.94
N ILE A 243 -14.11 10.44 -4.49
CA ILE A 243 -12.70 10.15 -4.69
C ILE A 243 -12.10 11.11 -5.70
N ARG A 244 -10.95 11.68 -5.34
CA ARG A 244 -10.14 12.53 -6.22
C ARG A 244 -8.90 11.78 -6.68
N ASP A 245 -8.34 12.26 -7.78
CA ASP A 245 -7.02 11.87 -8.25
C ASP A 245 -6.07 13.05 -8.07
N GLN A 246 -4.99 12.84 -7.33
CA GLN A 246 -3.94 13.84 -7.10
C GLN A 246 -2.97 13.96 -8.29
N GLY A 247 -3.08 13.06 -9.29
CA GLY A 247 -2.15 13.02 -10.41
C GLY A 247 -0.71 12.80 -9.97
N ASP A 248 0.24 13.12 -10.86
CA ASP A 248 1.69 12.95 -10.63
C ASP A 248 2.27 14.09 -9.76
N CYS A 249 1.64 14.33 -8.61
CA CYS A 249 1.99 15.41 -7.70
C CYS A 249 1.80 14.96 -6.26
N GLY A 250 2.84 15.10 -5.43
CA GLY A 250 2.85 14.74 -4.02
C GLY A 250 2.00 15.65 -3.13
N SER A 251 0.71 15.72 -3.43
CA SER A 251 -0.23 16.71 -2.89
C SER A 251 -1.30 16.10 -1.99
N SER A 252 -1.11 14.87 -1.54
CA SER A 252 -2.06 14.19 -0.65
C SER A 252 -2.39 14.98 0.61
N TRP A 253 -1.42 15.70 1.15
CA TRP A 253 -1.58 16.63 2.28
C TRP A 253 -2.61 17.73 1.99
N ALA A 254 -2.64 18.27 0.77
CA ALA A 254 -3.58 19.31 0.35
C ALA A 254 -4.94 18.70 -0.04
N VAL A 255 -4.93 17.61 -0.82
CA VAL A 255 -6.14 16.92 -1.30
C VAL A 255 -6.99 16.39 -0.14
N SER A 256 -6.37 15.68 0.80
CA SER A 256 -7.09 15.13 1.96
C SER A 256 -7.58 16.23 2.91
N THR A 257 -6.78 17.28 3.14
CA THR A 257 -7.18 18.44 3.98
C THR A 257 -8.39 19.16 3.39
N ALA A 258 -8.34 19.48 2.08
CA ALA A 258 -9.43 20.18 1.40
C ALA A 258 -10.72 19.35 1.36
N ALA A 259 -10.61 18.04 1.09
CA ALA A 259 -11.76 17.14 1.10
C ALA A 259 -12.40 17.03 2.49
N ILE A 260 -11.63 16.90 3.58
CA ILE A 260 -12.20 16.87 4.94
C ILE A 260 -12.83 18.20 5.29
N ALA A 261 -12.20 19.32 4.95
CA ALA A 261 -12.78 20.63 5.21
C ALA A 261 -14.12 20.81 4.46
N SER A 262 -14.23 20.28 3.24
CA SER A 262 -15.47 20.24 2.45
C SER A 262 -16.54 19.37 3.11
N ASP A 263 -16.20 18.15 3.49
CA ASP A 263 -17.11 17.19 4.15
C ASP A 263 -17.63 17.77 5.47
N ARG A 264 -16.73 18.31 6.29
CA ARG A 264 -17.05 18.90 7.59
C ARG A 264 -17.92 20.15 7.44
N LEU A 265 -17.70 20.96 6.40
CA LEU A 265 -18.54 22.11 6.09
C LEU A 265 -19.96 21.67 5.69
N ALA A 266 -20.08 20.66 4.84
CA ALA A 266 -21.37 20.12 4.39
C ALA A 266 -22.15 19.48 5.55
N ILE A 267 -21.52 18.60 6.33
CA ILE A 267 -22.10 17.97 7.52
C ILE A 267 -22.45 19.02 8.57
N GLY A 268 -21.48 19.86 8.91
CA GLY A 268 -21.62 20.89 9.93
C GLY A 268 -22.69 21.91 9.60
N SER A 269 -22.96 22.19 8.33
CA SER A 269 -24.05 23.08 7.89
C SER A 269 -25.39 22.36 7.68
N ASN A 270 -25.45 21.04 7.94
CA ASN A 270 -26.59 20.17 7.68
C ASN A 270 -27.06 20.26 6.20
N GLY A 271 -26.11 20.18 5.28
CA GLY A 271 -26.34 20.18 3.82
C GLY A 271 -26.61 21.54 3.20
N ARG A 272 -26.45 22.64 3.94
CA ARG A 272 -26.68 24.00 3.41
C ARG A 272 -25.48 24.59 2.67
N LEU A 273 -24.28 24.15 3.02
CA LEU A 273 -23.02 24.57 2.42
C LEU A 273 -22.31 23.32 1.91
N VAL A 274 -22.77 22.81 0.77
CA VAL A 274 -22.11 21.71 0.05
C VAL A 274 -21.16 22.35 -0.95
N GLN A 275 -19.91 22.50 -0.55
CA GLN A 275 -18.88 23.19 -1.34
C GLN A 275 -17.59 22.40 -1.31
N THR A 276 -16.95 22.29 -2.47
CA THR A 276 -15.64 21.67 -2.61
C THR A 276 -14.57 22.74 -2.44
N ILE A 277 -13.81 22.67 -1.35
CA ILE A 277 -12.64 23.51 -1.12
C ILE A 277 -11.52 23.06 -2.07
N SER A 278 -10.83 24.02 -2.66
CA SER A 278 -9.76 23.79 -3.63
C SER A 278 -8.50 23.23 -2.95
N PRO A 279 -8.06 22.01 -3.29
CA PRO A 279 -6.73 21.56 -2.94
C PRO A 279 -5.63 22.32 -3.68
N GLN A 280 -5.88 22.85 -4.88
CA GLN A 280 -4.88 23.67 -5.59
C GLN A 280 -4.54 24.92 -4.81
N HIS A 281 -5.54 25.62 -4.27
CA HIS A 281 -5.29 26.81 -3.47
C HIS A 281 -4.37 26.51 -2.27
N LEU A 282 -4.54 25.36 -1.62
CA LEU A 282 -3.62 24.91 -0.57
C LEU A 282 -2.23 24.61 -1.15
N LEU A 283 -2.18 23.89 -2.26
CA LEU A 283 -0.94 23.52 -2.94
C LEU A 283 -0.11 24.77 -3.29
N SER A 284 -0.70 25.74 -3.99
CA SER A 284 -0.03 26.98 -4.43
C SER A 284 0.35 27.89 -3.26
N CYS A 285 -0.55 28.07 -2.29
CA CYS A 285 -0.43 29.13 -1.29
C CYS A 285 0.13 28.69 0.07
N VAL A 286 0.23 27.38 0.32
CA VAL A 286 0.92 26.82 1.50
C VAL A 286 2.24 26.16 1.09
N GLY A 287 2.26 25.38 0.00
CA GLY A 287 3.47 24.71 -0.48
C GLY A 287 4.52 25.64 -1.08
N GLY A 288 4.14 26.88 -1.44
CA GLY A 288 5.02 27.84 -2.10
C GLY A 288 5.24 27.52 -3.58
N SER A 289 5.86 28.46 -4.30
CA SER A 289 5.95 28.43 -5.77
C SER A 289 6.94 27.41 -6.35
N ASN A 290 7.77 26.77 -5.53
CA ASN A 290 8.89 25.97 -6.05
C ASN A 290 8.77 24.46 -5.77
N ASN A 291 8.10 24.03 -4.69
CA ASN A 291 8.18 22.64 -4.22
C ASN A 291 6.83 22.04 -3.77
N SER A 292 5.69 22.61 -4.15
CA SER A 292 4.40 22.19 -3.59
C SER A 292 3.97 20.75 -3.96
N CYS A 293 4.38 20.25 -5.13
CA CYS A 293 4.22 18.84 -5.52
C CYS A 293 5.31 17.90 -4.97
N GLU A 294 6.30 18.39 -4.24
CA GLU A 294 7.31 17.55 -3.58
C GLU A 294 6.92 17.16 -2.16
N GLY A 295 5.83 17.75 -1.65
CA GLY A 295 5.21 17.39 -0.41
C GLY A 295 4.82 18.60 0.44
N GLY A 296 4.14 18.34 1.56
CA GLY A 296 3.71 19.39 2.46
C GLY A 296 3.19 18.90 3.80
N ASN A 297 2.94 19.88 4.66
CA ASN A 297 2.59 19.68 6.07
C ASN A 297 1.09 19.91 6.29
N ILE A 298 0.40 18.92 6.85
CA ILE A 298 -1.05 19.02 7.08
C ILE A 298 -1.40 20.06 8.16
N ASP A 299 -0.54 20.27 9.15
CA ASP A 299 -0.72 21.31 10.18
C ASP A 299 -0.62 22.72 9.60
N GLN A 300 0.26 22.94 8.61
CA GLN A 300 0.34 24.20 7.89
C GLN A 300 -0.91 24.43 7.03
N ALA A 301 -1.41 23.39 6.36
CA ALA A 301 -2.64 23.44 5.58
C ALA A 301 -3.86 23.80 6.44
N TRP A 302 -4.05 23.12 7.58
CA TRP A 302 -5.10 23.47 8.54
C TRP A 302 -4.90 24.86 9.13
N GLY A 303 -3.66 25.24 9.44
CA GLY A 303 -3.31 26.58 9.90
C GLY A 303 -3.65 27.68 8.89
N PHE A 304 -3.52 27.38 7.59
CA PHE A 304 -3.92 28.27 6.50
C PHE A 304 -5.45 28.37 6.41
N LEU A 305 -6.17 27.25 6.41
CA LEU A 305 -7.65 27.24 6.41
C LEU A 305 -8.23 27.95 7.64
N ARG A 306 -7.57 27.86 8.79
CA ARG A 306 -7.95 28.59 10.00
C ARG A 306 -7.78 30.11 9.85
N ARG A 307 -6.58 30.55 9.44
CA ARG A 307 -6.23 31.99 9.43
C ARG A 307 -6.84 32.74 8.25
N TYR A 308 -6.72 32.14 7.07
CA TYR A 308 -7.01 32.79 5.79
C TYR A 308 -8.25 32.22 5.14
N GLY A 309 -8.48 30.91 5.28
CA GLY A 309 -9.58 30.19 4.63
C GLY A 309 -9.19 29.66 3.25
N GLY A 310 -9.90 28.63 2.82
CA GLY A 310 -9.74 28.02 1.49
C GLY A 310 -10.83 28.51 0.54
N VAL A 311 -10.47 28.81 -0.71
CA VAL A 311 -11.45 29.10 -1.75
C VAL A 311 -12.00 27.79 -2.35
N THR A 312 -13.15 27.85 -3.01
CA THR A 312 -13.74 26.70 -3.69
C THR A 312 -12.94 26.30 -4.93
N GLU A 313 -13.10 25.04 -5.33
CA GLU A 313 -12.57 24.50 -6.60
C GLU A 313 -13.04 25.32 -7.82
N ASP A 314 -14.29 25.79 -7.81
CA ASP A 314 -14.83 26.64 -8.88
C ASP A 314 -14.04 27.95 -9.04
N CYS A 315 -13.43 28.45 -7.96
CA CYS A 315 -12.57 29.62 -7.99
C CYS A 315 -11.13 29.25 -8.37
N TYR A 316 -10.59 28.18 -7.77
CA TYR A 316 -9.21 27.78 -7.97
C TYR A 316 -9.15 26.30 -8.38
N PRO A 317 -9.28 25.97 -9.68
CA PRO A 317 -9.37 24.59 -10.14
C PRO A 317 -8.08 23.80 -9.91
N TYR A 318 -8.22 22.50 -9.62
CA TYR A 318 -7.09 21.60 -9.45
C TYR A 318 -6.37 21.27 -10.76
N GLN A 319 -5.03 21.39 -10.72
CA GLN A 319 -4.16 21.21 -11.88
C GLN A 319 -3.04 20.21 -11.62
N ALA A 320 -2.93 19.65 -10.40
CA ALA A 320 -1.91 18.66 -10.03
C ALA A 320 -0.47 19.09 -10.37
N ARG A 321 -0.15 20.38 -10.21
CA ARG A 321 1.17 20.94 -10.50
C ARG A 321 1.52 22.08 -9.55
N THR A 322 2.81 22.30 -9.38
CA THR A 322 3.33 23.49 -8.70
C THR A 322 3.03 24.73 -9.53
N ASP A 323 2.33 25.69 -8.93
CA ASP A 323 1.99 26.97 -9.52
C ASP A 323 2.18 28.10 -8.50
N GLN A 324 2.26 29.33 -9.01
CA GLN A 324 2.33 30.51 -8.16
C GLN A 324 0.99 30.74 -7.45
N CYS A 325 1.05 31.02 -6.14
CA CYS A 325 -0.12 31.46 -5.39
C CYS A 325 -0.67 32.79 -5.94
N THR A 326 -1.88 32.75 -6.49
CA THR A 326 -2.58 33.93 -7.02
C THR A 326 -3.58 34.54 -6.03
N ILE A 327 -3.96 33.80 -4.98
CA ILE A 327 -4.83 34.28 -3.89
C ILE A 327 -4.09 34.14 -2.54
N PRO A 328 -3.08 34.97 -2.25
CA PRO A 328 -2.35 34.86 -0.98
C PRO A 328 -3.12 35.45 0.21
N LYS A 329 -3.11 34.77 1.35
CA LYS A 329 -3.54 35.32 2.66
C LYS A 329 -5.00 35.84 2.65
N GLN A 330 -5.25 37.05 3.19
CA GLN A 330 -6.57 37.67 3.25
C GLN A 330 -7.00 38.36 1.95
N THR A 331 -6.32 38.15 0.81
CA THR A 331 -6.81 38.73 -0.44
C THR A 331 -8.13 38.09 -0.84
N SER A 332 -9.02 38.94 -1.35
CA SER A 332 -10.23 38.57 -2.08
C SER A 332 -10.04 39.21 -3.45
N PRO A 333 -9.61 38.45 -4.47
CA PRO A 333 -9.41 39.03 -5.80
C PRO A 333 -10.77 39.40 -6.40
N ASP A 334 -10.80 40.27 -7.41
CA ASP A 334 -12.05 40.50 -8.17
C ASP A 334 -12.37 39.28 -9.07
N ILE A 335 -11.33 38.64 -9.59
CA ILE A 335 -11.40 37.52 -10.52
C ILE A 335 -10.61 36.33 -9.96
N CYS A 336 -11.26 35.18 -9.91
CA CYS A 336 -10.67 33.89 -9.57
C CYS A 336 -9.71 33.40 -10.68
N PRO A 337 -8.72 32.54 -10.37
CA PRO A 337 -7.89 31.87 -11.37
C PRO A 337 -8.67 31.10 -12.45
N SER A 338 -9.90 30.67 -12.14
CA SER A 338 -10.82 30.09 -13.13
C SER A 338 -11.42 31.09 -14.12
N GLY A 339 -11.16 32.39 -13.97
CA GLY A 339 -11.80 33.49 -14.72
C GLY A 339 -13.17 33.90 -14.18
N ARG A 340 -13.68 33.26 -13.12
CA ARG A 340 -14.97 33.61 -12.51
C ARG A 340 -14.87 34.85 -11.62
N VAL A 341 -15.95 35.60 -11.50
CA VAL A 341 -16.07 36.67 -10.50
C VAL A 341 -16.02 36.06 -9.10
N PHE A 342 -15.09 36.51 -8.28
CA PHE A 342 -14.97 36.06 -6.90
C PHE A 342 -16.18 36.52 -6.08
N LYS A 343 -16.65 35.64 -5.20
CA LYS A 343 -17.72 35.96 -4.25
C LYS A 343 -17.29 35.50 -2.87
N GLU A 344 -17.65 36.26 -1.83
CA GLU A 344 -17.24 35.93 -0.45
C GLU A 344 -17.68 34.53 0.00
N HIS A 345 -18.83 34.05 -0.49
CA HIS A 345 -19.30 32.68 -0.24
C HIS A 345 -18.53 31.58 -0.98
N MET A 346 -17.45 31.92 -1.69
CA MET A 346 -16.49 30.97 -2.25
C MET A 346 -15.30 30.75 -1.31
N LYS A 347 -15.21 31.46 -0.17
CA LYS A 347 -14.09 31.36 0.77
C LYS A 347 -14.57 30.89 2.15
N PHE A 348 -13.96 29.84 2.68
CA PHE A 348 -14.39 29.19 3.92
C PHE A 348 -13.25 29.03 4.90
N LYS A 349 -13.51 29.38 6.17
CA LYS A 349 -12.56 29.19 7.28
C LYS A 349 -12.92 27.99 8.13
N MET A 350 -11.89 27.41 8.74
CA MET A 350 -12.01 26.33 9.72
C MET A 350 -11.65 26.84 11.12
N THR A 351 -12.09 26.14 12.16
CA THR A 351 -11.62 26.37 13.53
C THR A 351 -10.16 25.92 13.68
N PRO A 352 -9.51 26.19 14.82
CA PRO A 352 -8.24 25.52 15.12
C PRO A 352 -8.37 24.00 14.97
N PRO A 353 -7.39 23.34 14.33
CA PRO A 353 -7.37 21.90 14.23
C PRO A 353 -7.05 21.27 15.59
N TYR A 354 -7.54 20.06 15.82
CA TYR A 354 -7.30 19.29 17.04
C TYR A 354 -6.88 17.87 16.69
N ARG A 355 -5.89 17.37 17.43
CA ARG A 355 -5.47 15.98 17.36
C ARG A 355 -6.54 15.11 18.01
N ILE A 356 -6.81 13.95 17.41
CA ILE A 356 -7.67 12.92 17.97
C ILE A 356 -6.77 11.92 18.69
N ARG A 357 -7.16 11.50 19.90
CA ARG A 357 -6.38 10.50 20.66
C ARG A 357 -6.24 9.22 19.83
N ASN A 358 -5.07 8.60 19.94
CA ASN A 358 -4.68 7.37 19.23
C ASN A 358 -5.36 6.13 19.85
N ASP A 359 -6.68 6.16 19.97
CA ASP A 359 -7.48 5.02 20.38
C ASP A 359 -8.68 4.83 19.45
N GLU A 360 -9.00 3.57 19.17
CA GLU A 360 -10.05 3.16 18.23
C GLU A 360 -11.39 3.84 18.55
N HIS A 361 -11.78 3.88 19.83
CA HIS A 361 -13.06 4.42 20.25
C HIS A 361 -13.20 5.91 19.93
N THR A 362 -12.18 6.72 20.27
CA THR A 362 -12.23 8.17 20.05
C THR A 362 -12.22 8.52 18.57
N ILE A 363 -11.43 7.80 17.76
CA ILE A 363 -11.45 7.96 16.30
C ILE A 363 -12.83 7.61 15.73
N LYS A 364 -13.39 6.44 16.10
CA LYS A 364 -14.73 6.02 15.68
C LYS A 364 -15.79 7.05 16.08
N LYS A 365 -15.76 7.55 17.32
CA LYS A 365 -16.73 8.55 17.82
C LYS A 365 -16.65 9.84 17.01
N GLN A 366 -15.45 10.34 16.73
CA GLN A 366 -15.28 11.54 15.93
C GLN A 366 -15.81 11.38 14.50
N ILE A 367 -15.63 10.21 13.91
CA ILE A 367 -16.20 9.88 12.60
C ILE A 367 -17.72 9.80 12.68
N TYR A 368 -18.25 9.13 13.70
CA TYR A 368 -19.68 8.90 13.91
C TYR A 368 -20.49 10.21 14.07
N GLU A 369 -19.98 11.12 14.88
CA GLU A 369 -20.69 12.34 15.24
C GLU A 369 -20.50 13.44 14.20
N ASN A 370 -19.29 13.52 13.63
CA ASN A 370 -18.83 14.74 12.97
C ASN A 370 -18.32 14.51 11.54
N GLY A 371 -18.22 13.26 11.09
CA GLY A 371 -17.79 12.91 9.74
C GLY A 371 -16.29 12.62 9.61
N PRO A 372 -15.77 12.53 8.38
CA PRO A 372 -14.42 12.06 8.12
C PRO A 372 -13.30 12.76 8.90
N VAL A 373 -12.22 12.03 9.18
CA VAL A 373 -11.02 12.53 9.88
C VAL A 373 -9.77 12.29 9.02
N GLN A 374 -8.73 13.10 9.21
CA GLN A 374 -7.49 12.96 8.47
C GLN A 374 -6.53 12.07 9.24
N ALA A 375 -5.95 11.09 8.58
CA ALA A 375 -4.87 10.28 9.15
C ALA A 375 -3.64 10.33 8.27
N ILE A 376 -2.47 10.23 8.88
CA ILE A 376 -1.20 9.95 8.19
C ILE A 376 -0.86 8.50 8.45
N PHE A 377 -0.43 7.79 7.41
CA PHE A 377 0.10 6.44 7.52
C PHE A 377 1.32 6.27 6.61
N ASN A 378 2.10 5.23 6.90
CA ASN A 378 3.29 4.86 6.16
C ASN A 378 2.91 3.92 5.03
N VAL A 379 2.96 4.40 3.80
CA VAL A 379 2.79 3.58 2.62
C VAL A 379 4.03 2.71 2.42
N LYS A 380 3.80 1.43 2.21
CA LYS A 380 4.80 0.41 1.88
C LYS A 380 4.74 0.09 0.40
N GLU A 381 5.76 -0.57 -0.11
CA GLU A 381 5.89 -0.91 -1.53
C GLU A 381 4.73 -1.78 -2.04
N ASP A 382 4.17 -2.64 -1.20
CA ASP A 382 3.05 -3.52 -1.52
C ASP A 382 1.68 -2.81 -1.55
N PHE A 383 1.55 -1.65 -0.92
CA PHE A 383 0.28 -0.92 -0.88
C PHE A 383 -0.10 -0.35 -2.25
N PHE A 384 0.87 -0.01 -3.10
CA PHE A 384 0.60 0.51 -4.44
C PHE A 384 -0.22 -0.46 -5.30
N VAL A 385 -0.04 -1.77 -5.09
CA VAL A 385 -0.75 -2.82 -5.82
C VAL A 385 -2.07 -3.24 -5.17
N TYR A 386 -2.48 -2.64 -4.04
CA TYR A 386 -3.74 -3.00 -3.35
C TYR A 386 -4.96 -2.91 -4.26
N ARG A 387 -5.77 -3.97 -4.27
CA ARG A 387 -7.03 -4.08 -5.03
C ARG A 387 -8.27 -4.17 -4.14
N SER A 388 -8.27 -5.06 -3.16
CA SER A 388 -9.44 -5.31 -2.30
C SER A 388 -9.08 -6.11 -1.04
N GLY A 389 -9.99 -6.14 -0.07
CA GLY A 389 -9.82 -6.86 1.20
C GLY A 389 -9.31 -5.95 2.31
N VAL A 390 -8.89 -6.53 3.45
CA VAL A 390 -8.34 -5.74 4.56
C VAL A 390 -6.82 -5.73 4.46
N TYR A 391 -6.27 -4.61 4.01
CA TYR A 391 -4.83 -4.43 3.85
C TYR A 391 -4.11 -4.56 5.20
N ARG A 392 -3.02 -5.31 5.14
CA ARG A 392 -1.94 -5.40 6.13
C ARG A 392 -0.66 -5.57 5.33
N HIS A 393 0.39 -4.85 5.71
CA HIS A 393 1.67 -4.94 5.03
C HIS A 393 2.24 -6.36 5.06
N VAL A 394 2.65 -6.85 3.89
CA VAL A 394 3.33 -8.11 3.69
C VAL A 394 4.75 -7.80 3.23
N ASN A 395 5.74 -8.31 3.98
CA ASN A 395 7.14 -8.14 3.61
C ASN A 395 7.51 -9.09 2.45
N THR A 396 7.05 -8.75 1.24
CA THR A 396 7.29 -9.51 0.00
C THR A 396 8.72 -9.35 -0.52
N VAL A 397 9.48 -8.40 0.04
CA VAL A 397 10.80 -7.99 -0.42
C VAL A 397 11.91 -8.26 0.60
N SER A 398 11.65 -9.08 1.64
CA SER A 398 12.57 -9.30 2.77
C SER A 398 14.00 -9.66 2.38
N ASN A 399 14.15 -10.41 1.27
CA ASN A 399 15.43 -10.92 0.78
C ASN A 399 16.02 -10.07 -0.36
N LEU A 400 15.38 -8.95 -0.70
CA LEU A 400 15.81 -8.05 -1.76
C LEU A 400 16.62 -6.87 -1.20
N PRO A 401 17.45 -6.20 -2.03
CA PRO A 401 18.23 -5.04 -1.62
C PRO A 401 17.38 -3.89 -1.08
N GLN A 402 18.00 -3.00 -0.29
CA GLN A 402 17.33 -1.85 0.37
C GLN A 402 16.54 -0.95 -0.60
N SER A 403 16.91 -0.90 -1.89
CA SER A 403 16.19 -0.17 -2.93
C SER A 403 14.74 -0.63 -3.13
N TYR A 404 14.39 -1.84 -2.68
CA TYR A 404 13.03 -2.40 -2.70
C TYR A 404 12.22 -2.07 -1.44
N HIS A 405 12.87 -1.70 -0.34
CA HIS A 405 12.28 -1.46 0.98
C HIS A 405 11.94 0.01 1.19
N GLN A 406 11.34 0.64 0.18
CA GLN A 406 11.04 2.07 0.26
C GLN A 406 9.66 2.31 0.87
N THR A 407 9.58 3.31 1.74
CA THR A 407 8.35 3.72 2.41
C THR A 407 8.24 5.23 2.40
N GLY A 408 7.02 5.75 2.40
CA GLY A 408 6.78 7.18 2.48
C GLY A 408 5.47 7.48 3.20
N SER A 409 5.32 8.74 3.59
CA SER A 409 4.18 9.19 4.39
C SER A 409 3.08 9.77 3.50
N HIS A 410 1.85 9.36 3.78
CA HIS A 410 0.68 9.70 2.97
C HIS A 410 -0.49 10.07 3.88
N SER A 411 -1.28 11.07 3.48
CA SER A 411 -2.49 11.46 4.21
C SER A 411 -3.75 11.06 3.46
N ILE A 412 -4.70 10.53 4.22
CA ILE A 412 -5.97 10.00 3.72
C ILE A 412 -7.12 10.48 4.58
N ARG A 413 -8.35 10.20 4.13
CA ARG A 413 -9.55 10.39 4.95
C ARG A 413 -10.03 9.05 5.48
N ILE A 414 -10.16 8.92 6.80
CA ILE A 414 -10.91 7.80 7.39
C ILE A 414 -12.38 8.22 7.42
N ILE A 415 -13.23 7.48 6.70
CA ILE A 415 -14.66 7.79 6.53
C ILE A 415 -15.58 6.81 7.25
N GLY A 416 -15.03 5.74 7.83
CA GLY A 416 -15.83 4.70 8.46
C GLY A 416 -14.99 3.55 9.00
N TRP A 417 -15.67 2.51 9.43
CA TRP A 417 -15.07 1.27 9.92
C TRP A 417 -16.03 0.11 9.72
N GLY A 418 -15.51 -1.10 9.88
CA GLY A 418 -16.34 -2.28 9.91
C GLY A 418 -15.57 -3.52 10.32
N VAL A 419 -16.17 -4.66 9.99
CA VAL A 419 -15.62 -5.98 10.23
C VAL A 419 -15.81 -6.80 8.96
N ASP A 420 -14.73 -7.37 8.47
CA ASP A 420 -14.71 -8.28 7.33
C ASP A 420 -14.63 -9.72 7.84
N TYR A 421 -15.43 -10.60 7.25
CA TYR A 421 -15.48 -12.04 7.56
C TYR A 421 -15.12 -12.90 6.35
N SER A 422 -14.65 -12.30 5.25
CA SER A 422 -14.49 -12.98 3.95
C SER A 422 -13.40 -14.06 3.96
N ASN A 423 -12.43 -13.94 4.87
CA ASN A 423 -11.37 -14.93 5.09
C ASN A 423 -11.71 -15.96 6.20
N GLY A 424 -12.95 -16.00 6.68
CA GLY A 424 -13.39 -16.88 7.77
C GLY A 424 -13.03 -16.39 9.18
N PHE A 425 -12.29 -15.29 9.30
CA PHE A 425 -11.91 -14.70 10.58
C PHE A 425 -12.49 -13.29 10.73
N ARG A 426 -12.76 -12.89 11.96
CA ARG A 426 -13.28 -11.56 12.28
C ARG A 426 -12.16 -10.51 12.15
N THR A 427 -12.12 -9.79 11.02
CA THR A 427 -11.07 -8.80 10.75
C THR A 427 -11.61 -7.38 10.82
N LYS A 428 -11.23 -6.64 11.86
CA LYS A 428 -11.61 -5.22 12.04
C LYS A 428 -10.87 -4.35 11.01
N TYR A 429 -11.56 -3.42 10.37
CA TYR A 429 -10.93 -2.46 9.45
C TYR A 429 -11.37 -1.01 9.65
N TRP A 430 -10.52 -0.08 9.21
CA TRP A 430 -10.86 1.30 8.89
C TRP A 430 -11.24 1.38 7.41
N LEU A 431 -12.29 2.12 7.07
CA LEU A 431 -12.67 2.43 5.70
C LEU A 431 -12.08 3.79 5.33
N CYS A 432 -11.18 3.81 4.36
CA CYS A 432 -10.39 4.97 3.99
C CYS A 432 -10.65 5.38 2.54
N ALA A 433 -10.74 6.69 2.31
CA ALA A 433 -10.77 7.27 0.97
C ALA A 433 -9.36 7.75 0.60
N ASN A 434 -8.82 7.20 -0.49
CA ASN A 434 -7.52 7.58 -1.04
C ASN A 434 -7.66 8.76 -2.03
N SER A 435 -6.54 9.21 -2.59
CA SER A 435 -6.44 10.30 -3.56
C SER A 435 -5.77 9.89 -4.87
N TRP A 436 -5.87 8.61 -5.26
CA TRP A 436 -5.27 8.07 -6.52
C TRP A 436 -6.34 7.69 -7.55
N GLY A 437 -7.49 8.37 -7.50
CA GLY A 437 -8.57 8.16 -8.44
C GLY A 437 -9.43 6.92 -8.16
N PRO A 438 -10.61 6.83 -8.79
CA PRO A 438 -11.56 5.74 -8.56
C PRO A 438 -11.13 4.41 -9.18
N ASN A 439 -10.11 4.41 -10.05
CA ASN A 439 -9.65 3.18 -10.71
C ASN A 439 -8.71 2.35 -9.83
N TRP A 440 -8.21 2.92 -8.72
CA TRP A 440 -7.35 2.25 -7.77
C TRP A 440 -8.14 1.59 -6.63
N GLY A 441 -7.68 0.46 -6.10
CA GLY A 441 -8.32 -0.21 -4.96
C GLY A 441 -9.82 -0.52 -5.16
N GLU A 442 -10.60 -0.30 -4.10
CA GLU A 442 -12.04 -0.55 -4.05
C GLU A 442 -12.81 0.71 -4.50
N LYS A 443 -12.71 1.05 -5.78
CA LYS A 443 -13.27 2.30 -6.35
C LYS A 443 -12.67 3.58 -5.74
N GLY A 444 -11.36 3.57 -5.48
CA GLY A 444 -10.59 4.63 -4.84
C GLY A 444 -10.58 4.58 -3.30
N TYR A 445 -11.30 3.62 -2.72
CA TYR A 445 -11.28 3.33 -1.30
C TYR A 445 -10.34 2.16 -1.01
N PHE A 446 -9.95 2.05 0.25
CA PHE A 446 -9.29 0.87 0.77
C PHE A 446 -9.75 0.59 2.19
N ARG A 447 -9.57 -0.66 2.61
CA ARG A 447 -9.77 -1.09 3.99
C ARG A 447 -8.43 -1.51 4.55
N ILE A 448 -8.12 -1.07 5.76
CA ILE A 448 -6.84 -1.35 6.44
C ILE A 448 -7.12 -1.82 7.86
N LEU A 449 -6.28 -2.73 8.35
CA LEU A 449 -6.42 -3.35 9.66
C LEU A 449 -6.56 -2.29 10.77
N ARG A 450 -7.60 -2.44 11.59
CA ARG A 450 -7.96 -1.50 12.68
C ARG A 450 -7.68 -2.11 14.05
N GLY A 451 -7.11 -1.29 14.93
CA GLY A 451 -6.82 -1.62 16.33
C GLY A 451 -5.40 -2.15 16.57
N GLU A 452 -4.60 -2.26 15.51
CA GLU A 452 -3.18 -2.66 15.58
C GLU A 452 -2.25 -1.52 15.12
N ASN A 453 -2.79 -0.32 14.88
CA ASN A 453 -2.04 0.81 14.34
C ASN A 453 -1.23 0.43 13.06
N GLU A 454 -1.85 -0.38 12.19
CA GLU A 454 -1.23 -0.88 10.96
C GLU A 454 -0.68 0.28 10.13
N CYS A 455 0.59 0.18 9.72
CA CYS A 455 1.30 1.25 9.02
C CYS A 455 1.23 2.63 9.73
N ASN A 456 1.14 2.65 11.06
CA ASN A 456 1.00 3.85 11.89
C ASN A 456 -0.27 4.69 11.64
N ILE A 457 -1.31 4.15 11.01
CA ILE A 457 -2.51 4.93 10.63
C ILE A 457 -3.26 5.55 11.82
N GLU A 458 -3.14 4.98 13.02
CA GLU A 458 -3.82 5.48 14.23
C GLU A 458 -2.92 6.44 15.04
N SER A 459 -1.66 6.62 14.62
CA SER A 459 -0.63 7.36 15.37
C SER A 459 -0.81 8.87 15.29
N PHE A 460 -1.32 9.38 14.17
CA PHE A 460 -1.60 10.80 13.98
C PHE A 460 -2.90 11.00 13.22
N VAL A 461 -3.97 11.31 13.96
CA VAL A 461 -5.28 11.62 13.40
C VAL A 461 -5.68 13.03 13.81
N ILE A 462 -6.15 13.84 12.87
CA ILE A 462 -6.50 15.25 13.09
C ILE A 462 -7.83 15.60 12.41
N SER A 463 -8.52 16.60 12.95
CA SER A 463 -9.68 17.20 12.30
C SER A 463 -9.86 18.65 12.72
N ALA A 464 -10.81 19.34 12.11
CA ALA A 464 -11.24 20.69 12.46
C ALA A 464 -12.74 20.84 12.23
N TRP A 465 -13.35 21.79 12.93
CA TRP A 465 -14.74 22.17 12.71
C TRP A 465 -14.83 23.28 11.67
N PRO A 466 -15.92 23.37 10.90
CA PRO A 466 -16.13 24.51 10.00
C PRO A 466 -16.49 25.76 10.80
N HIS A 467 -16.02 26.93 10.35
CA HIS A 467 -16.53 28.20 10.86
C HIS A 467 -17.87 28.53 10.18
N LEU A 468 -18.99 28.19 10.81
CA LEU A 468 -20.32 28.42 10.23
C LEU A 468 -20.82 29.87 10.45
N PRO A 469 -21.52 30.47 9.48
CA PRO A 469 -22.22 31.73 9.70
C PRO A 469 -23.21 31.64 10.87
N GLN A 470 -23.28 32.68 11.70
CA GLN A 470 -24.14 32.72 12.90
C GLN A 470 -25.62 32.41 12.60
N ARG A 471 -26.11 32.73 11.40
CA ARG A 471 -27.49 32.43 10.97
C ARG A 471 -27.75 30.92 10.85
N ILE A 472 -26.76 30.15 10.39
CA ILE A 472 -26.84 28.69 10.31
C ILE A 472 -26.79 28.10 11.72
N HIS A 473 -25.90 28.62 12.57
CA HIS A 473 -25.80 28.18 13.98
C HIS A 473 -27.11 28.42 14.75
N ARG A 474 -27.74 29.60 14.60
CA ARG A 474 -29.06 29.89 15.19
C ARG A 474 -30.15 28.93 14.69
N TYR A 475 -30.19 28.64 13.39
CA TYR A 475 -31.14 27.68 12.85
C TYR A 475 -30.95 26.28 13.43
N GLN A 476 -29.70 25.84 13.62
CA GLN A 476 -29.39 24.53 14.22
C GLN A 476 -29.84 24.44 15.66
N LEU A 477 -29.62 25.49 16.47
CA LEU A 477 -30.12 25.54 17.84
C LEU A 477 -31.65 25.44 17.90
N VAL A 478 -32.36 26.12 17.01
CA VAL A 478 -33.83 26.04 16.91
C VAL A 478 -34.28 24.64 16.51
N ARG A 479 -33.64 24.02 15.51
CA ARG A 479 -33.98 22.66 15.05
C ARG A 479 -33.66 21.61 16.12
N LYS A 480 -32.54 21.72 16.84
CA LYS A 480 -32.17 20.81 17.93
C LYS A 480 -33.14 20.90 19.10
N ARG A 481 -33.61 22.11 19.44
CA ARG A 481 -34.70 22.28 20.42
C ARG A 481 -35.98 21.58 19.96
N ARG A 482 -36.41 21.79 18.70
CA ARG A 482 -37.58 21.10 18.15
C ARG A 482 -37.46 19.57 18.14
N SER A 483 -36.30 19.01 17.81
CA SER A 483 -36.12 17.54 17.85
C SER A 483 -36.08 16.99 19.28
N LEU A 484 -35.54 17.75 20.23
CA LEU A 484 -35.60 17.39 21.65
C LEU A 484 -37.04 17.44 22.18
N ASP A 485 -37.80 18.48 21.80
CA ASP A 485 -39.21 18.60 22.13
C ASP A 485 -40.03 17.45 21.49
N GLU A 486 -39.78 17.09 20.23
CA GLU A 486 -40.43 15.95 19.55
C GLU A 486 -40.08 14.60 20.19
N ASN A 487 -38.82 14.39 20.61
CA ASN A 487 -38.41 13.17 21.30
C ASN A 487 -39.00 13.09 22.72
N THR A 488 -39.06 14.22 23.43
CA THR A 488 -39.72 14.33 24.74
C THR A 488 -41.21 14.05 24.61
N VAL A 489 -41.86 14.59 23.58
CA VAL A 489 -43.27 14.31 23.27
C VAL A 489 -43.49 12.84 22.89
N LYS A 490 -42.57 12.20 22.16
CA LYS A 490 -42.64 10.76 21.86
C LYS A 490 -42.43 9.89 23.11
N GLU A 491 -41.53 10.26 24.00
CA GLU A 491 -41.38 9.57 25.30
C GLU A 491 -42.62 9.72 26.17
N ILE A 492 -43.25 10.90 26.18
CA ILE A 492 -44.51 11.12 26.92
C ILE A 492 -45.68 10.34 26.30
N LEU A 493 -45.80 10.32 24.96
CA LEU A 493 -46.91 9.69 24.25
C LEU A 493 -46.78 8.16 24.16
N PHE A 494 -45.56 7.61 24.12
CA PHE A 494 -45.32 6.19 23.89
C PHE A 494 -44.60 5.47 25.05
N GLY A 495 -44.15 6.19 26.08
CA GLY A 495 -43.41 5.64 27.24
C GLY A 495 -44.26 5.07 28.38
N THR A 496 -45.59 4.94 28.23
CA THR A 496 -46.50 4.39 29.26
C THR A 496 -47.15 3.07 28.87
N ARG A 497 -46.44 2.20 28.14
CA ARG A 497 -46.82 0.78 28.01
C ARG A 497 -45.61 -0.11 28.27
N ASN A 498 -45.31 -0.32 29.55
CA ASN A 498 -44.80 -1.56 30.13
C ASN A 498 -44.63 -1.33 31.64
N LYS A 499 -45.69 -1.63 32.40
CA LYS A 499 -45.63 -2.01 33.80
C LYS A 499 -46.50 -3.24 34.00
#